data_AF-A0A084VW28-F1
#
_entry.id   AF-A0A084VW28-F1
#
_cell.length_a   1.000
_cell.length_b   1.000
_cell.length_c   1.000
_cell.angle_alpha   90.00
_cell.angle_beta   90.00
_cell.angle_gamma   90.00
#
_symmetry.space_group_name_H-M   'P 1'
#
loop_
_entity.id
_entity.type
_entity.pdbx_description
1 polymer ?
#
loop_
_entity_poly.entity_id
_entity_poly.type
_entity_poly.pdbx_seq_one_letter_code
_entity_poly.pdbx_strand_id
1 'polypeptide(L)'
;MNRLKRLDLGGNYFKQIDFSTIPSSLTVLLLEDNEFKNFDFPSNRFPLLTELNVEHNLLKNVDISAILAMAPKLKFFAVGHNPIKRAQLVTILNELDRRNVAYYNTEVPDDSECLADERKFRGVCIPESSFPLEAGDWVEIVLLVGLLIVVLVGIVFGGVKLWKKFHPSWEAAKLSIKQNIISKTVL
;
A
#
# COMPACT_ATOMS: atom_id res chain seq x y z
N MET A 1 -12.15 -7.52 43.69
CA MET A 1 -12.77 -7.82 42.38
C MET A 1 -12.69 -6.56 41.52
N ASN A 2 -11.87 -6.56 40.46
CA ASN A 2 -11.76 -5.39 39.57
C ASN A 2 -13.00 -5.29 38.69
N ARG A 3 -13.75 -4.19 38.87
CA ARG A 3 -14.98 -3.87 38.13
C ARG A 3 -14.72 -3.00 36.90
N LEU A 4 -13.45 -2.83 36.52
CA LEU A 4 -13.07 -2.01 35.38
C LEU A 4 -13.64 -2.64 34.10
N LYS A 5 -14.48 -1.88 33.39
CA LYS A 5 -15.14 -2.32 32.15
C LYS A 5 -14.59 -1.63 30.91
N ARG A 6 -14.14 -0.39 31.05
CA ARG A 6 -13.55 0.40 29.97
C ARG A 6 -12.17 0.85 30.42
N LEU A 7 -11.19 0.62 29.57
CA LEU A 7 -9.84 1.15 29.71
C LEU A 7 -9.52 1.91 28.43
N ASP A 8 -9.20 3.19 28.60
CA ASP A 8 -8.83 4.08 27.54
C ASP A 8 -7.39 4.54 27.77
N LEU A 9 -6.53 4.23 26.81
CA LEU A 9 -5.12 4.59 26.78
C LEU A 9 -4.79 5.33 25.47
N GLY A 10 -5.81 5.85 24.78
CA GLY A 10 -5.65 6.57 23.52
C GLY A 10 -4.81 7.83 23.65
N GLY A 11 -4.17 8.27 22.56
CA GLY A 11 -3.44 9.55 22.52
C GLY A 11 -2.19 9.60 23.39
N ASN A 12 -1.47 8.49 23.49
CA ASN A 12 -0.24 8.35 24.28
C ASN A 12 0.94 7.97 23.37
N TYR A 13 2.07 7.58 23.97
CA TYR A 13 3.28 7.17 23.26
C TYR A 13 3.66 5.71 23.58
N PHE A 14 2.66 4.87 23.85
CA PHE A 14 2.92 3.47 24.18
C PHE A 14 3.41 2.70 22.96
N LYS A 15 4.47 1.93 23.16
CA LYS A 15 5.06 1.04 22.15
C LYS A 15 4.75 -0.43 22.39
N GLN A 16 4.43 -0.76 23.65
CA GLN A 16 4.16 -2.10 24.15
C GLN A 16 3.22 -2.00 25.35
N ILE A 17 2.45 -3.05 25.55
CA ILE A 17 1.51 -3.16 26.67
C ILE A 17 1.52 -4.60 27.17
N ASP A 18 1.61 -4.77 28.48
CA ASP A 18 1.50 -6.08 29.11
C ASP A 18 0.03 -6.35 29.48
N PHE A 19 -0.66 -7.10 28.63
CA PHE A 19 -2.06 -7.48 28.82
C PHE A 19 -2.30 -8.36 30.07
N SER A 20 -1.25 -8.94 30.68
CA SER A 20 -1.38 -9.73 31.91
C SER A 20 -1.78 -8.86 33.11
N THR A 21 -1.36 -7.59 33.11
CA THR A 21 -1.68 -6.61 34.16
C THR A 21 -3.09 -6.04 34.04
N ILE A 22 -3.72 -6.22 32.88
CA ILE A 22 -5.03 -5.65 32.58
C ILE A 22 -6.15 -6.59 33.07
N PRO A 23 -7.19 -6.08 33.75
CA PRO A 23 -8.30 -6.89 34.21
C PRO A 23 -9.04 -7.59 33.07
N SER A 24 -9.33 -8.89 33.23
CA SER A 24 -10.12 -9.68 32.27
C SER A 24 -11.60 -9.30 32.22
N SER A 25 -12.06 -8.42 33.12
CA SER A 25 -13.43 -7.90 33.18
C SER A 25 -13.72 -6.79 32.17
N LEU A 26 -12.72 -6.35 31.40
CA LEU A 26 -12.90 -5.34 30.36
C LEU A 26 -13.89 -5.79 29.29
N THR A 27 -14.75 -4.85 28.91
CA THR A 27 -15.65 -4.90 27.76
C THR A 27 -15.19 -3.97 26.64
N VAL A 28 -14.46 -2.89 26.97
CA VAL A 28 -13.91 -1.94 25.99
C VAL A 28 -12.45 -1.64 26.28
N LEU A 29 -11.62 -1.70 25.24
CA LEU A 29 -10.20 -1.35 25.29
C LEU A 29 -9.86 -0.42 24.11
N LEU A 30 -9.46 0.81 24.43
CA LEU A 30 -9.08 1.84 23.48
C LEU A 30 -7.56 2.07 23.56
N LEU A 31 -6.87 1.85 22.44
CA LEU A 31 -5.41 1.91 22.28
C LEU A 31 -5.01 2.76 21.07
N GLU A 32 -5.95 3.53 20.51
CA GLU A 32 -5.72 4.39 19.36
C GLU A 32 -4.65 5.46 19.63
N ASP A 33 -4.10 6.05 18.57
CA ASP A 33 -3.14 7.17 18.67
C ASP A 33 -1.97 6.86 19.62
N ASN A 34 -1.25 5.79 19.29
CA ASN A 34 -0.06 5.33 20.03
C ASN A 34 1.05 4.93 19.04
N GLU A 35 2.10 4.25 19.52
CA GLU A 35 3.24 3.80 18.70
C GLU A 35 3.37 2.26 18.67
N PHE A 36 2.28 1.51 18.84
CA PHE A 36 2.29 0.05 18.83
C PHE A 36 2.69 -0.47 17.44
N LYS A 37 3.72 -1.32 17.39
CA LYS A 37 4.17 -1.96 16.14
C LYS A 37 3.65 -3.38 15.99
N ASN A 38 3.46 -4.05 17.13
CA ASN A 38 2.99 -5.42 17.24
C ASN A 38 2.12 -5.51 18.49
N PHE A 39 1.22 -6.48 18.50
CA PHE A 39 0.56 -6.93 19.72
C PHE A 39 0.86 -8.40 19.93
N ASP A 40 1.14 -8.75 21.17
CA ASP A 40 1.09 -10.13 21.63
C ASP A 40 -0.27 -10.33 22.29
N PHE A 41 -1.17 -11.06 21.62
CA PHE A 41 -2.54 -11.27 22.10
C PHE A 41 -2.63 -12.62 22.81
N PRO A 42 -2.49 -12.66 24.15
CA PRO A 42 -2.61 -13.91 24.89
C PRO A 42 -4.03 -14.46 24.78
N SER A 43 -4.16 -15.75 24.41
CA SER A 43 -5.44 -16.43 24.28
C SER A 43 -6.29 -16.35 25.55
N ASN A 44 -7.61 -16.21 25.39
CA ASN A 44 -8.61 -16.14 26.48
C ASN A 44 -8.38 -15.04 27.54
N ARG A 45 -7.62 -13.97 27.24
CA ARG A 45 -7.35 -12.91 28.23
C ARG A 45 -8.56 -12.02 28.53
N PHE A 46 -9.37 -11.71 27.52
CA PHE A 46 -10.50 -10.79 27.65
C PHE A 46 -11.82 -11.41 27.18
N PRO A 47 -12.37 -12.38 27.92
CA PRO A 47 -13.56 -13.14 27.51
C PRO A 47 -14.85 -12.31 27.40
N LEU A 48 -14.84 -11.08 27.91
CA LEU A 48 -15.97 -10.15 27.89
C LEU A 48 -15.76 -8.96 26.94
N LEU A 49 -14.61 -8.85 26.28
CA LEU A 49 -14.29 -7.72 25.42
C LEU A 49 -15.20 -7.72 24.19
N THR A 50 -15.85 -6.59 23.95
CA THR A 50 -16.74 -6.35 22.81
C THR A 50 -16.19 -5.31 21.86
N GLU A 51 -15.36 -4.38 22.34
CA GLU A 51 -14.76 -3.30 21.56
C GLU A 51 -13.25 -3.25 21.78
N LEU A 52 -12.50 -3.26 20.69
CA LEU A 52 -11.07 -3.04 20.66
C LEU A 52 -10.75 -2.00 19.59
N ASN A 53 -10.18 -0.86 19.98
CA ASN A 53 -9.67 0.15 19.06
C ASN A 53 -8.15 0.16 19.10
N VAL A 54 -7.51 -0.01 17.94
CA VAL A 54 -6.06 0.07 17.76
C VAL A 54 -5.67 0.97 16.58
N GLU A 55 -6.57 1.87 16.19
CA GLU A 55 -6.34 2.82 15.10
C GLU A 55 -5.14 3.73 15.36
N HIS A 56 -4.63 4.38 14.31
CA HIS A 56 -3.53 5.35 14.40
C HIS A 56 -2.32 4.81 15.19
N ASN A 57 -1.81 3.67 14.73
CA ASN A 57 -0.64 3.01 15.29
C ASN A 57 0.32 2.64 14.16
N LEU A 58 1.34 1.82 14.47
CA LEU A 58 2.38 1.42 13.53
C LEU A 58 2.31 -0.08 13.22
N LEU A 59 1.12 -0.69 13.32
CA LEU A 59 0.90 -2.11 13.12
C LEU A 59 1.12 -2.47 11.66
N LYS A 60 2.08 -3.37 11.41
CA LYS A 60 2.32 -3.91 10.07
C LYS A 60 1.71 -5.29 9.88
N ASN A 61 1.53 -6.00 10.99
CA ASN A 61 0.96 -7.34 11.04
C ASN A 61 -0.02 -7.44 12.19
N VAL A 62 -1.16 -8.07 11.91
CA VAL A 62 -2.19 -8.39 12.91
C VAL A 62 -2.60 -9.84 12.72
N ASP A 63 -2.49 -10.62 13.79
CA ASP A 63 -3.04 -11.98 13.84
C ASP A 63 -4.49 -11.92 14.32
N ILE A 64 -5.41 -11.89 13.37
CA ILE A 64 -6.85 -11.82 13.66
C ILE A 64 -7.34 -13.08 14.41
N SER A 65 -6.72 -14.25 14.18
CA SER A 65 -7.13 -15.47 14.86
C SER A 65 -6.77 -15.40 16.34
N ALA A 66 -5.60 -14.86 16.68
CA ALA A 66 -5.19 -14.63 18.06
C ALA A 66 -6.10 -13.60 18.75
N ILE A 67 -6.48 -12.50 18.07
CA ILE A 67 -7.43 -11.52 18.61
C ILE A 67 -8.78 -12.16 18.94
N LEU A 68 -9.34 -12.93 18.01
CA LEU A 68 -10.63 -13.59 18.20
C LEU A 68 -10.57 -14.69 19.27
N ALA A 69 -9.42 -15.33 19.47
CA ALA A 69 -9.19 -16.28 20.57
C ALA A 69 -9.02 -15.56 21.92
N MET A 70 -8.44 -14.37 21.93
CA MET A 70 -8.30 -13.53 23.11
C MET A 70 -9.65 -12.94 23.56
N ALA A 71 -10.44 -12.48 22.59
CA ALA A 71 -11.71 -11.78 22.77
C ALA A 71 -12.83 -12.45 21.95
N PRO A 72 -13.35 -13.61 22.37
CA PRO A 72 -14.34 -14.38 21.61
C PRO A 72 -15.71 -13.70 21.46
N LYS A 73 -15.96 -12.61 22.21
CA LYS A 73 -17.20 -11.81 22.15
C LYS A 73 -17.01 -10.46 21.43
N LEU A 74 -15.89 -10.28 20.74
CA LEU A 74 -15.59 -9.05 20.03
C LEU A 74 -16.70 -8.76 19.01
N LYS A 75 -17.19 -7.52 19.00
CA LYS A 75 -18.22 -7.03 18.10
C LYS A 75 -17.71 -5.89 17.23
N PHE A 76 -16.70 -5.17 17.72
CA PHE A 76 -16.07 -4.06 17.04
C PHE A 76 -14.55 -4.15 17.18
N PHE A 77 -13.85 -4.09 16.05
CA PHE A 77 -12.39 -4.06 15.97
C PHE A 77 -11.93 -3.00 14.97
N ALA A 78 -11.55 -1.83 15.48
CA ALA A 78 -11.05 -0.74 14.67
C ALA A 78 -9.53 -0.87 14.49
N VAL A 79 -9.08 -0.93 13.23
CA VAL A 79 -7.69 -1.23 12.84
C VAL A 79 -7.16 -0.31 11.74
N GLY A 80 -7.95 0.70 11.35
CA GLY A 80 -7.55 1.72 10.40
C GLY A 80 -6.29 2.49 10.80
N HIS A 81 -5.79 3.29 9.87
CA HIS A 81 -4.63 4.16 10.05
C HIS A 81 -3.38 3.42 10.55
N ASN A 82 -3.24 2.15 10.13
CA ASN A 82 -2.09 1.31 10.41
C ASN A 82 -1.46 0.85 9.09
N PRO A 83 -0.12 0.75 8.99
CA PRO A 83 0.59 0.33 7.78
C PRO A 83 0.52 -1.19 7.52
N ILE A 84 -0.68 -1.76 7.58
CA ILE A 84 -0.97 -3.18 7.31
C ILE A 84 -1.05 -3.41 5.81
N LYS A 85 -0.29 -4.37 5.30
CA LYS A 85 -0.30 -4.71 3.86
C LYS A 85 -1.68 -5.16 3.40
N ARG A 86 -2.08 -4.75 2.19
CA ARG A 86 -3.38 -5.08 1.57
C ARG A 86 -3.73 -6.57 1.67
N ALA A 87 -2.80 -7.46 1.33
CA ALA A 87 -3.05 -8.91 1.34
C ALA A 87 -3.49 -9.41 2.72
N GLN A 88 -2.83 -8.94 3.77
CA GLN A 88 -3.18 -9.28 5.15
C GLN A 88 -4.46 -8.58 5.60
N LEU A 89 -4.65 -7.32 5.23
CA LEU A 89 -5.89 -6.59 5.49
C LEU A 89 -7.10 -7.34 4.93
N VAL A 90 -7.02 -7.84 3.69
CA VAL A 90 -8.09 -8.65 3.10
C VAL A 90 -8.40 -9.88 3.96
N THR A 91 -7.37 -10.61 4.44
CA THR A 91 -7.56 -11.75 5.33
C THR A 91 -8.24 -11.35 6.64
N ILE A 92 -7.79 -10.25 7.26
CA ILE A 92 -8.36 -9.72 8.50
C ILE A 92 -9.84 -9.39 8.31
N LEU A 93 -10.16 -8.58 7.30
CA LEU A 93 -11.52 -8.13 7.04
C LEU A 93 -12.45 -9.29 6.70
N ASN A 94 -12.01 -10.27 5.90
CA ASN A 94 -12.81 -11.46 5.59
C ASN A 94 -13.15 -12.28 6.84
N GLU A 95 -12.20 -12.45 7.76
CA GLU A 95 -12.46 -13.16 9.02
C GLU A 95 -13.39 -12.35 9.94
N LEU A 96 -13.27 -11.01 9.96
CA LEU A 96 -14.18 -10.15 10.69
C LEU A 96 -15.61 -10.22 10.14
N ASP A 97 -15.79 -10.16 8.81
CA ASP A 97 -17.12 -10.30 8.19
C ASP A 97 -17.73 -11.68 8.52
N ARG A 98 -16.92 -12.75 8.41
CA ARG A 98 -17.34 -14.12 8.72
C ARG A 98 -17.84 -14.26 10.15
N ARG A 99 -17.27 -13.48 11.08
CA ARG A 99 -17.63 -13.46 12.51
C ARG A 99 -18.65 -12.37 12.85
N ASN A 100 -19.10 -11.60 11.87
CA ASN A 100 -19.99 -10.45 12.03
C ASN A 100 -19.45 -9.42 13.04
N VAL A 101 -18.15 -9.14 12.94
CA VAL A 101 -17.45 -8.12 13.72
C VAL A 101 -17.30 -6.87 12.86
N ALA A 102 -17.80 -5.74 13.34
CA ALA A 102 -17.64 -4.46 12.67
C ALA A 102 -16.21 -3.94 12.82
N TYR A 103 -15.73 -3.16 11.84
CA TYR A 103 -14.34 -2.67 11.81
C TYR A 103 -14.19 -1.25 11.27
N TYR A 104 -15.31 -0.54 11.12
CA TYR A 104 -15.36 0.87 10.81
C TYR A 104 -16.63 1.42 11.45
N ASN A 105 -16.55 2.65 11.96
CA ASN A 105 -17.70 3.32 12.54
C ASN A 105 -18.49 4.01 11.42
N THR A 106 -19.78 3.65 11.25
CA THR A 106 -20.66 4.32 10.27
C THR A 106 -21.44 5.49 10.86
N GLU A 107 -21.40 5.67 12.18
CA GLU A 107 -22.25 6.64 12.89
C GLU A 107 -21.61 8.03 12.96
N VAL A 108 -20.28 8.11 12.85
CA VAL A 108 -19.53 9.38 12.91
C VAL A 108 -18.95 9.67 11.52
N PRO A 109 -19.37 10.75 10.85
CA PRO A 109 -18.89 11.08 9.50
C PRO A 109 -17.39 11.38 9.44
N ASP A 110 -16.85 12.02 10.48
CA ASP A 110 -15.45 12.44 10.53
C ASP A 110 -14.49 11.23 10.60
N ASP A 111 -14.87 10.14 11.30
CA ASP A 111 -14.14 8.87 11.34
C ASP A 111 -14.09 8.16 9.97
N SER A 112 -14.82 8.68 8.98
CA SER A 112 -14.90 8.09 7.65
C SER A 112 -13.94 8.71 6.64
N GLU A 113 -13.31 9.83 7.00
CA GLU A 113 -12.34 10.55 6.17
C GLU A 113 -10.93 10.02 6.40
N CYS A 114 -10.28 9.60 5.31
CA CYS A 114 -8.90 9.15 5.37
C CYS A 114 -7.93 10.34 5.28
N LEU A 115 -6.72 10.17 5.81
CA LEU A 115 -5.66 11.14 5.65
C LEU A 115 -5.23 11.29 4.17
N ALA A 116 -4.52 12.38 3.86
CA ALA A 116 -4.15 12.71 2.48
C ALA A 116 -3.28 11.64 1.79
N ASP A 117 -2.52 10.84 2.56
CA ASP A 117 -1.65 9.75 2.10
C ASP A 117 -2.27 8.35 2.33
N GLU A 118 -3.57 8.31 2.58
CA GLU A 118 -4.32 7.08 2.85
C GLU A 118 -5.39 6.81 1.81
N ARG A 119 -5.71 5.53 1.67
CA ARG A 119 -6.75 5.04 0.78
C ARG A 119 -7.80 4.29 1.58
N LYS A 120 -9.06 4.62 1.34
CA LYS A 120 -10.20 3.87 1.88
C LYS A 120 -10.33 2.52 1.17
N PHE A 121 -10.30 1.44 1.95
CA PHE A 121 -10.51 0.08 1.47
C PHE A 121 -11.58 -0.59 2.34
N ARG A 122 -12.75 -0.86 1.73
CA ARG A 122 -13.89 -1.50 2.40
C ARG A 122 -14.34 -0.80 3.69
N GLY A 123 -14.22 0.53 3.74
CA GLY A 123 -14.59 1.33 4.91
C GLY A 123 -13.42 1.67 5.83
N VAL A 124 -12.29 0.99 5.73
CA VAL A 124 -11.09 1.22 6.57
C VAL A 124 -10.09 2.10 5.84
N CYS A 125 -9.55 3.11 6.51
CA CYS A 125 -8.46 3.95 5.99
C CYS A 125 -7.10 3.30 6.25
N ILE A 126 -6.26 3.18 5.23
CA ILE A 126 -4.93 2.55 5.31
C ILE A 126 -3.94 3.34 4.44
N PRO A 127 -2.67 3.51 4.85
CA PRO A 127 -1.66 4.19 4.06
C PRO A 127 -1.51 3.64 2.64
N GLU A 128 -1.33 4.52 1.66
CA GLU A 128 -1.19 4.13 0.25
C GLU A 128 0.01 3.20 0.02
N SER A 129 1.07 3.36 0.83
CA SER A 129 2.23 2.47 0.85
C SER A 129 1.93 0.99 1.13
N SER A 130 0.76 0.68 1.71
CA SER A 130 0.29 -0.69 1.98
C SER A 130 -0.28 -1.40 0.75
N PHE A 131 -0.45 -0.68 -0.36
CA PHE A 131 -0.94 -1.18 -1.64
C PHE A 131 0.20 -1.24 -2.67
N PRO A 132 1.12 -2.23 -2.58
CA PRO A 132 2.11 -2.42 -3.62
C PRO A 132 1.40 -2.71 -4.95
N LEU A 133 1.94 -2.16 -6.05
CA LEU A 133 1.42 -2.36 -7.41
C LEU A 133 1.10 -3.83 -7.66
N GLU A 134 -0.15 -4.12 -8.04
CA GLU A 134 -0.57 -5.49 -8.32
C GLU A 134 0.09 -6.00 -9.59
N ALA A 135 0.23 -7.32 -9.73
CA ALA A 135 0.83 -7.93 -10.92
C ALA A 135 0.15 -7.48 -12.25
N GLY A 136 -1.13 -7.09 -12.20
CA GLY A 136 -1.85 -6.51 -13.34
C GLY A 136 -1.31 -5.14 -13.78
N ASP A 137 -0.92 -4.29 -12.82
CA ASP A 137 -0.32 -2.97 -13.12
C ASP A 137 1.06 -3.13 -13.76
N TRP A 138 1.79 -4.17 -13.38
CA TRP A 138 3.08 -4.51 -14.01
C TRP A 138 2.94 -4.92 -15.47
N VAL A 139 1.82 -5.55 -15.86
CA VAL A 139 1.59 -5.93 -17.26
C VAL A 139 1.49 -4.70 -18.15
N GLU A 140 0.75 -3.68 -17.72
CA GLU A 140 0.62 -2.42 -18.47
C GLU A 140 1.98 -1.71 -18.59
N ILE A 141 2.73 -1.63 -17.49
CA ILE A 141 4.08 -1.05 -17.49
C ILE A 141 5.01 -1.82 -18.44
N VAL A 142 5.02 -3.15 -18.38
CA VAL A 142 5.86 -3.99 -19.26
C VAL A 142 5.46 -3.86 -20.73
N LEU A 143 4.16 -3.76 -21.03
CA LEU A 143 3.67 -3.55 -22.39
C LEU A 143 4.10 -2.18 -22.94
N LEU A 144 3.96 -1.11 -22.15
CA LEU A 144 4.37 0.24 -22.54
C LEU A 144 5.88 0.32 -22.76
N VAL A 145 6.68 -0.24 -21.86
CA VAL A 145 8.14 -0.30 -21.99
C VAL A 145 8.56 -1.15 -23.19
N GLY A 146 7.90 -2.30 -23.39
CA GLY A 146 8.14 -3.17 -24.55
C GLY A 146 7.85 -2.47 -25.88
N LEU A 147 6.72 -1.75 -25.97
CA LEU A 147 6.36 -0.97 -27.16
C LEU A 147 7.37 0.14 -27.43
N LEU A 148 7.82 0.85 -26.39
CA LEU A 148 8.84 1.89 -26.50
C LEU A 148 10.15 1.32 -27.08
N ILE A 149 10.60 0.15 -26.60
CA ILE A 149 11.80 -0.52 -27.10
C ILE A 149 11.64 -0.88 -28.59
N VAL A 150 10.50 -1.43 -29.00
CA VAL A 150 10.23 -1.78 -30.41
C VAL A 150 10.30 -0.54 -31.30
N VAL A 151 9.72 0.58 -30.87
CA VAL A 151 9.77 1.85 -31.62
C VAL A 151 11.20 2.34 -31.75
N LEU A 152 11.98 2.35 -30.66
CA LEU A 152 13.38 2.78 -30.68
C LEU A 152 14.24 1.90 -31.62
N VAL A 153 14.06 0.58 -31.56
CA VAL A 153 14.75 -0.35 -32.46
C VAL A 153 14.34 -0.09 -33.92
N GLY A 154 13.05 0.16 -34.18
CA GLY A 154 12.55 0.51 -35.51
C GLY A 154 13.16 1.80 -36.05
N ILE A 155 13.27 2.84 -35.22
CA ILE A 155 13.92 4.11 -35.57
C ILE A 155 15.40 3.89 -35.90
N VAL A 156 16.14 3.16 -35.06
CA VAL A 156 17.56 2.86 -35.29
C VAL A 156 17.75 2.06 -36.57
N PHE A 157 16.97 0.99 -36.76
CA PHE A 157 17.09 0.13 -37.93
C PHE A 157 16.68 0.86 -39.22
N GLY A 158 15.61 1.65 -39.17
CA GLY A 158 15.17 2.52 -40.26
C GLY A 158 16.23 3.57 -40.60
N GLY A 159 16.82 4.21 -39.59
CA GLY A 159 17.92 5.16 -39.72
C GLY A 159 19.16 4.54 -40.37
N VAL A 160 19.59 3.36 -39.91
CA VAL A 160 20.73 2.62 -40.51
C VAL A 160 20.45 2.23 -41.96
N LYS A 161 19.22 1.76 -42.26
CA LYS A 161 18.83 1.38 -43.62
C LYS A 161 18.80 2.58 -44.56
N LEU A 162 18.22 3.70 -44.12
CA LEU A 162 18.21 4.96 -44.88
C LEU A 162 19.63 5.49 -45.07
N TRP A 163 20.46 5.47 -44.03
CA TRP A 163 21.85 5.89 -44.10
C TRP A 163 22.62 5.05 -45.13
N LYS A 164 22.54 3.72 -45.10
CA LYS A 164 23.17 2.88 -46.13
C LYS A 164 22.70 3.18 -47.56
N LYS A 165 21.42 3.52 -47.74
CA LYS A 165 20.85 3.81 -49.07
C LYS A 165 21.30 5.16 -49.61
N PHE A 166 21.33 6.20 -48.78
CA PHE A 166 21.56 7.58 -49.21
C PHE A 166 23.00 8.07 -48.99
N HIS A 167 23.79 7.44 -48.12
CA HIS A 167 25.19 7.78 -47.91
C HIS A 167 26.06 7.68 -49.19
N PRO A 168 25.92 6.64 -50.04
CA PRO A 168 26.72 6.55 -51.27
C PRO A 168 26.38 7.65 -52.27
N SER A 169 25.10 8.06 -52.37
CA SER A 169 24.68 9.12 -53.29
C SER A 169 25.08 10.51 -52.78
N TRP A 170 25.09 10.73 -51.47
CA TRP A 170 25.60 11.97 -50.87
C TRP A 170 27.11 12.13 -51.05
N GLU A 171 27.92 11.08 -50.86
CA GLU A 171 29.36 11.15 -51.14
C GLU A 171 29.65 11.39 -52.62
N ALA A 172 28.90 10.74 -53.53
CA ALA A 172 29.00 10.99 -54.97
C ALA A 172 28.60 12.43 -55.34
N ALA A 173 27.53 12.97 -54.77
CA ALA A 173 27.11 14.36 -54.97
C ALA A 173 28.17 15.35 -54.43
N LYS A 174 28.75 15.06 -53.27
CA LYS A 174 29.80 15.87 -52.65
C LYS A 174 31.08 15.90 -53.48
N LEU A 175 31.47 14.77 -54.07
CA LEU A 175 32.61 14.67 -55.00
C LEU A 175 32.34 15.44 -56.30
N SER A 176 31.14 15.32 -56.86
CA SER A 176 30.74 16.06 -58.07
C SER A 176 30.72 17.57 -57.85
N ILE A 177 30.19 18.04 -56.72
CA ILE A 177 30.21 19.47 -56.34
C ILE A 177 31.65 19.96 -56.15
N LYS A 178 32.52 19.19 -55.48
CA LYS A 178 33.94 19.55 -55.33
C LYS A 178 34.64 19.71 -56.68
N GLN A 179 34.44 18.77 -57.61
CA GLN A 179 35.03 18.85 -58.95
C GLN A 179 34.53 20.06 -59.73
N ASN A 180 33.24 20.40 -59.61
CA ASN A 180 32.63 21.52 -60.31
C ASN A 180 33.04 22.90 -59.74
N ILE A 181 33.41 22.97 -58.45
CA ILE A 181 33.98 24.18 -57.83
C ILE A 181 35.44 24.35 -58.25
N ILE A 182 36.23 23.26 -58.26
CA ILE A 182 37.64 23.31 -58.67
C ILE A 182 37.77 23.73 -60.14
N SER A 183 36.92 23.21 -61.03
CA SER A 183 36.95 23.58 -62.46
C SER A 183 36.59 25.06 -62.72
N LYS A 184 35.76 25.67 -61.87
CA LYS A 184 35.37 27.08 -61.98
C LYS A 184 36.36 28.07 -61.35
N THR A 185 37.35 27.58 -60.59
CA THR A 185 38.34 28.42 -59.89
C THR A 185 39.69 28.48 -60.62
N VAL A 186 39.89 27.67 -61.67
CA VAL A 186 41.15 27.53 -62.43
C VAL A 186 41.04 28.20 -63.83
N LEU A 187 39.96 28.96 -64.07
CA LEU A 187 39.76 29.83 -65.23
C LEU A 187 39.73 31.29 -64.76
#